data_AF-A0A937TX20-F1
#
_entry.id   AF-A0A937TX20-F1
#
_cell.length_a   1.000
_cell.length_b   1.000
_cell.length_c   1.000
_cell.angle_alpha   90.00
_cell.angle_beta   90.00
_cell.angle_gamma   90.00
#
_symmetry.space_group_name_H-M   'P 1'
#
loop_
_entity.id
_entity.type
_entity.pdbx_description
1 polymer ?
#
loop_
_entity_poly.entity_id
_entity_poly.type
_entity_poly.pdbx_seq_one_letter_code
_entity_poly.pdbx_strand_id
1 'polypeptide(L)'
;MGNPGSDIDARDEGHTPDGAGPGSSVGSRRGGSETAVKTERATSGRRKFIGWMVLTAYSLFLVYRALRHGQGGEGNVPVWDLQDSDRLLWWIGGLVLSGICQFAYFVPVGFCAAMVASGGKGRLRRSLTALIVGGAVAVLVLAAEVGRSWHLAAVVGLALPLLGCLFGTWAGATWLRGRRARLWFLPKLAFLVLAAAFCAGALLWLSMEESPLPFEAARVTSAEKRRLVRLIRSKSPRSLEDGQTHTLRLSDHDINVLLSWGLSLGSPRRKAQVGLARDYASLCVSVGVGKTRYLNLEIDGNSEIKEGAVRLNLYRCRLGSVKVPRRLLSLFSPVVTSLLSHDRLSKPFMDAAREVTIEPGSIAVTYGRVDMPTGFREDLFGPLGASEEVLASTRAQLEHLLAVVSLSPDTRPSFGLCFETVFALARERSAEAEADPVIENRAGIFALGMLLGHHRVEEFLGPVLTGLDGGGARRLLRRVALRGRYDWTRHFCVSAALAVLSDEVVSDAAGLLKEELDADIGGSGFSFSDLLADRAGTTFATRATIDQAAARAMQERIAGGFRIDDFFPPAADLPEGIPDAELEARYGGVGGQAYRRIIEEIERRIAACAAYR
;
A
#
# COMPACT_ATOMS: atom_id res chain seq x y z
N MET A 1 61.75 49.35 55.40
CA MET A 1 62.64 48.16 55.36
C MET A 1 63.25 48.09 53.96
N GLY A 2 64.58 48.28 53.88
CA GLY A 2 65.46 47.79 52.81
C GLY A 2 65.23 48.27 51.37
N ASN A 3 65.93 49.33 50.98
CA ASN A 3 66.29 49.65 49.60
C ASN A 3 67.67 48.95 49.27
N PRO A 4 68.41 49.29 48.20
CA PRO A 4 68.66 48.53 46.97
C PRO A 4 70.18 48.22 46.74
N GLY A 5 70.58 47.83 45.51
CA GLY A 5 71.96 47.90 45.01
C GLY A 5 72.09 47.11 43.69
N SER A 6 72.31 47.73 42.52
CA SER A 6 73.48 48.47 41.99
C SER A 6 74.63 47.57 41.51
N ASP A 7 75.19 47.96 40.36
CA ASP A 7 76.54 47.72 39.78
C ASP A 7 76.38 47.37 38.28
N ILE A 8 76.66 48.21 37.28
CA ILE A 8 77.83 49.06 36.92
C ILE A 8 79.13 48.26 36.79
N ASP A 9 79.56 48.05 35.54
CA ASP A 9 80.93 48.27 35.02
C ASP A 9 80.89 48.16 33.47
N ALA A 10 81.17 49.23 32.70
CA ALA A 10 82.48 49.78 32.30
C ALA A 10 83.24 48.83 31.35
N ARG A 11 83.19 49.07 30.03
CA ARG A 11 84.19 49.78 29.18
C ARG A 11 85.57 49.09 29.13
N ASP A 12 85.97 48.58 27.96
CA ASP A 12 87.11 49.09 27.19
C ASP A 12 87.29 48.33 25.86
N GLU A 13 87.41 49.09 24.76
CA GLU A 13 88.56 49.13 23.83
C GLU A 13 88.50 48.04 22.73
N GLY A 14 88.58 48.30 21.43
CA GLY A 14 89.12 49.44 20.70
C GLY A 14 90.10 48.92 19.66
N HIS A 15 89.64 48.58 18.43
CA HIS A 15 90.51 48.55 17.25
C HIS A 15 89.71 48.59 15.92
N THR A 16 89.79 49.75 15.27
CA THR A 16 89.72 49.97 13.81
C THR A 16 91.17 50.25 13.33
N PRO A 17 91.54 50.28 12.03
CA PRO A 17 90.75 50.48 10.81
C PRO A 17 91.17 49.46 9.69
N ASP A 18 90.80 49.47 8.42
CA ASP A 18 90.55 50.51 7.41
C ASP A 18 89.98 49.83 6.15
N GLY A 19 89.24 50.57 5.31
CA GLY A 19 89.04 50.15 3.90
C GLY A 19 87.73 50.53 3.20
N ALA A 20 87.63 51.78 2.75
CA ALA A 20 86.99 52.28 1.52
C ALA A 20 85.48 52.00 1.21
N GLY A 21 84.70 53.08 1.07
CA GLY A 21 83.29 53.11 0.62
C GLY A 21 83.09 52.98 -0.91
N PRO A 22 82.08 53.60 -1.56
CA PRO A 22 80.84 54.23 -1.06
C PRO A 22 79.55 53.68 -1.77
N GLY A 23 78.35 54.01 -1.30
CA GLY A 23 77.13 53.77 -2.11
C GLY A 23 75.79 53.90 -1.39
N SER A 24 75.04 54.92 -1.76
CA SER A 24 73.64 55.21 -1.41
C SER A 24 72.63 54.07 -1.68
N SER A 25 71.61 53.91 -0.84
CA SER A 25 70.21 54.16 -1.23
C SER A 25 69.21 53.78 -0.13
N VAL A 26 68.30 54.70 0.09
CA VAL A 26 67.02 54.58 0.80
C VAL A 26 66.06 53.72 -0.03
N GLY A 27 65.31 52.80 0.60
CA GLY A 27 64.03 52.32 0.04
C GLY A 27 63.65 50.87 0.35
N SER A 28 62.38 50.68 0.71
CA SER A 28 61.62 49.42 0.64
C SER A 28 61.69 48.42 1.83
N ARG A 29 60.97 48.73 2.92
CA ARG A 29 60.44 47.71 3.85
C ARG A 29 58.93 47.83 4.16
N ARG A 30 58.18 48.66 3.42
CA ARG A 30 56.71 48.80 3.56
C ARG A 30 55.86 48.04 2.52
N GLY A 31 56.47 47.46 1.48
CA GLY A 31 55.74 46.82 0.38
C GLY A 31 55.26 45.38 0.61
N GLY A 32 55.83 44.64 1.57
CA GLY A 32 55.57 43.20 1.76
C GLY A 32 54.28 42.86 2.53
N SER A 33 53.85 43.70 3.47
CA SER A 33 52.62 43.45 4.24
C SER A 33 51.36 43.91 3.50
N GLU A 34 51.43 45.01 2.74
CA GLU A 34 50.30 45.50 1.93
C GLU A 34 50.00 44.60 0.73
N THR A 35 51.02 44.02 0.10
CA THR A 35 50.85 43.10 -1.04
C THR A 35 50.27 41.75 -0.61
N ALA A 36 50.68 41.21 0.54
CA ALA A 36 50.09 40.01 1.15
C ALA A 36 48.63 40.22 1.59
N VAL A 37 48.31 41.36 2.20
CA VAL A 37 46.93 41.71 2.58
C VAL A 37 46.04 41.98 1.35
N LYS A 38 46.58 42.59 0.28
CA LYS A 38 45.87 42.76 -1.00
C LYS A 38 45.62 41.42 -1.71
N THR A 39 46.58 40.50 -1.71
CA THR A 39 46.40 39.15 -2.31
C THR A 39 45.43 38.28 -1.51
N GLU A 40 45.42 38.35 -0.18
CA GLU A 40 44.39 37.70 0.65
C GLU A 40 42.98 38.30 0.43
N ARG A 41 42.85 39.63 0.30
CA ARG A 41 41.56 40.27 -0.02
C ARG A 41 41.05 39.90 -1.42
N ALA A 42 41.93 39.88 -2.43
CA ALA A 42 41.57 39.51 -3.80
C ALA A 42 41.15 38.04 -3.93
N THR A 43 41.84 37.12 -3.25
CA THR A 43 41.48 35.69 -3.23
C THR A 43 40.20 35.42 -2.44
N SER A 44 39.95 36.17 -1.36
CA SER A 44 38.68 36.15 -0.62
C SER A 44 37.50 36.64 -1.47
N GLY A 45 37.68 37.74 -2.23
CA GLY A 45 36.66 38.27 -3.13
C GLY A 45 36.27 37.29 -4.25
N ARG A 46 37.26 36.67 -4.89
CA ARG A 46 37.04 35.69 -5.96
C ARG A 46 36.32 34.42 -5.48
N ARG A 47 36.64 33.94 -4.27
CA ARG A 47 35.94 32.79 -3.65
C ARG A 47 34.48 33.10 -3.31
N LYS A 48 34.18 34.32 -2.83
CA LYS A 48 32.80 34.75 -2.55
C LYS A 48 31.97 34.86 -3.82
N PHE A 49 32.54 35.39 -4.90
CA PHE A 49 31.86 35.52 -6.19
C PHE A 49 31.54 34.14 -6.79
N ILE A 50 32.50 33.22 -6.78
CA ILE A 50 32.27 31.83 -7.22
C ILE A 50 31.23 31.13 -6.33
N GLY A 51 31.31 31.31 -5.01
CA GLY A 51 30.34 30.75 -4.07
C GLY A 51 28.91 31.23 -4.32
N TRP A 52 28.72 32.52 -4.64
CA TRP A 52 27.42 33.07 -5.02
C TRP A 52 26.92 32.53 -6.37
N MET A 53 27.76 32.47 -7.41
CA MET A 53 27.35 31.89 -8.70
C MET A 53 26.90 30.44 -8.56
N VAL A 54 27.67 29.61 -7.85
CA VAL A 54 27.34 28.19 -7.65
C VAL A 54 26.08 28.03 -6.80
N LEU A 55 25.94 28.83 -5.73
CA LEU A 55 24.73 28.79 -4.89
C LEU A 55 23.48 29.19 -5.68
N THR A 56 23.54 30.24 -6.49
CA THR A 56 22.40 30.69 -7.30
C THR A 56 22.05 29.67 -8.37
N ALA A 57 23.04 29.15 -9.12
CA ALA A 57 22.80 28.14 -10.15
C ALA A 57 22.20 26.85 -9.56
N TYR A 58 22.72 26.39 -8.42
CA TYR A 58 22.23 25.19 -7.75
C TYR A 58 20.84 25.39 -7.11
N SER A 59 20.56 26.58 -6.56
CA SER A 59 19.22 26.91 -6.06
C SER A 59 18.19 26.94 -7.20
N LEU A 60 18.55 27.49 -8.36
CA LEU A 60 17.70 27.48 -9.55
C LEU A 60 17.40 26.06 -10.03
N PHE A 61 18.42 25.19 -10.01
CA PHE A 61 18.27 23.77 -10.32
C PHE A 61 17.31 23.05 -9.36
N LEU A 62 17.43 23.28 -8.05
CA LEU A 62 16.53 22.67 -7.06
C LEU A 62 15.08 23.12 -7.25
N VAL A 63 14.85 24.41 -7.53
CA VAL A 63 13.51 24.94 -7.82
C VAL A 63 12.95 24.37 -9.12
N TYR A 64 13.77 24.25 -10.18
CA TYR A 64 13.36 23.64 -11.43
C TYR A 64 12.99 22.16 -11.25
N ARG A 65 13.77 21.42 -10.45
CA ARG A 65 13.49 20.02 -10.10
C ARG A 65 12.19 19.88 -9.34
N ALA A 66 11.97 20.72 -8.33
CA ALA A 66 10.74 20.81 -7.54
C ALA A 66 9.50 20.98 -8.44
N LEU A 67 9.56 21.91 -9.39
CA LEU A 67 8.46 22.19 -10.32
C LEU A 67 8.21 21.05 -11.33
N ARG A 68 9.23 20.30 -11.72
CA ARG A 68 9.13 19.18 -12.69
C ARG A 68 8.73 17.85 -12.05
N HIS A 69 9.22 17.56 -10.84
CA HIS A 69 8.95 16.31 -10.12
C HIS A 69 7.78 16.38 -9.14
N GLY A 70 7.28 17.57 -8.80
CA GLY A 70 6.09 17.73 -7.95
C GLY A 70 4.80 17.11 -8.50
N GLN A 71 4.81 16.59 -9.74
CA GLN A 71 3.68 15.90 -10.36
C GLN A 71 3.79 14.36 -10.40
N GLY A 72 4.91 13.77 -9.96
CA GLY A 72 5.12 12.32 -9.97
C GLY A 72 5.49 11.80 -8.58
N GLY A 73 4.49 11.63 -7.71
CA GLY A 73 4.70 11.15 -6.35
C GLY A 73 5.08 9.66 -6.33
N GLU A 74 6.38 9.35 -6.27
CA GLU A 74 6.95 8.01 -6.00
C GLU A 74 6.57 7.45 -4.59
N GLY A 75 5.65 8.08 -3.86
CA GLY A 75 5.20 7.65 -2.53
C GLY A 75 3.72 7.25 -2.44
N ASN A 76 2.97 7.32 -3.55
CA ASN A 76 1.52 7.09 -3.53
C ASN A 76 1.17 5.60 -3.66
N VAL A 77 1.83 4.76 -2.86
CA VAL A 77 1.37 3.39 -2.64
C VAL A 77 0.12 3.49 -1.76
N PRO A 78 -1.05 3.01 -2.20
CA PRO A 78 -2.25 3.00 -1.39
C PRO A 78 -1.97 2.40 -0.01
N VAL A 79 -2.51 2.98 1.05
CA VAL A 79 -2.31 2.45 2.42
C VAL A 79 -2.72 0.97 2.54
N TRP A 80 -3.67 0.55 1.71
CA TRP A 80 -4.16 -0.82 1.61
C TRP A 80 -3.16 -1.79 0.96
N ASP A 81 -2.32 -1.33 0.03
CA ASP A 81 -1.26 -2.14 -0.59
C ASP A 81 -0.11 -2.44 0.38
N LEU A 82 -0.01 -1.67 1.48
CA LEU A 82 0.94 -1.91 2.57
C LEU A 82 0.54 -3.10 3.46
N GLN A 83 -0.55 -3.79 3.13
CA GLN A 83 -0.88 -5.08 3.71
C GLN A 83 0.17 -6.14 3.36
N ASP A 84 0.75 -6.11 2.17
CA ASP A 84 1.83 -7.02 1.80
C ASP A 84 3.12 -6.62 2.54
N SER A 85 3.74 -7.59 3.22
CA SER A 85 4.97 -7.37 4.00
C SER A 85 6.13 -6.93 3.11
N ASP A 86 6.20 -7.43 1.87
CA ASP A 86 7.27 -7.09 0.93
C ASP A 86 7.06 -5.68 0.35
N ARG A 87 5.82 -5.33 0.01
CA ARG A 87 5.47 -3.96 -0.42
C ARG A 87 5.65 -2.94 0.71
N LEU A 88 5.31 -3.29 1.95
CA LEU A 88 5.55 -2.46 3.12
C LEU A 88 7.04 -2.20 3.32
N LEU A 89 7.89 -3.23 3.23
CA LEU A 89 9.34 -3.08 3.31
C LEU A 89 9.89 -2.22 2.18
N TRP A 90 9.40 -2.42 0.96
CA TRP A 90 9.79 -1.62 -0.20
C TRP A 90 9.39 -0.16 -0.06
N TRP A 91 8.17 0.12 0.42
CA TRP A 91 7.68 1.48 0.69
C TRP A 91 8.48 2.16 1.80
N ILE A 92 8.77 1.47 2.91
CA ILE A 92 9.65 1.98 3.97
C ILE A 92 11.05 2.27 3.39
N GLY A 93 11.59 1.37 2.56
CA GLY A 93 12.86 1.55 1.88
C GLY A 93 12.86 2.78 0.96
N GLY A 94 11.79 2.98 0.19
CA GLY A 94 11.58 4.14 -0.67
C GLY A 94 11.50 5.45 0.11
N LEU A 95 10.79 5.47 1.24
CA LEU A 95 10.74 6.63 2.14
C LEU A 95 12.12 6.98 2.73
N VAL A 96 12.86 5.97 3.18
CA VAL A 96 14.22 6.15 3.71
C VAL A 96 15.14 6.68 2.62
N LEU A 97 15.10 6.10 1.42
CA LEU A 97 15.90 6.55 0.28
C LEU A 97 15.55 7.97 -0.13
N SER A 98 14.26 8.30 -0.22
CA SER A 98 13.77 9.65 -0.52
C SER A 98 14.24 10.67 0.52
N GLY A 99 14.17 10.33 1.81
CA GLY A 99 14.68 11.16 2.90
C GLY A 99 16.19 11.39 2.82
N ILE A 100 16.98 10.35 2.48
CA ILE A 100 18.42 10.45 2.26
C ILE A 100 18.72 11.37 1.07
N CYS A 101 17.99 11.22 -0.03
CA CYS A 101 18.12 12.06 -1.21
C CYS A 101 17.80 13.53 -0.88
N GLN A 102 16.69 13.80 -0.19
CA GLN A 102 16.34 15.15 0.27
C GLN A 102 17.45 15.75 1.13
N PHE A 103 17.96 15.03 2.14
CA PHE A 103 19.09 15.49 2.92
C PHE A 103 20.30 15.82 2.04
N ALA A 104 20.68 14.92 1.13
CA ALA A 104 21.86 15.05 0.28
C ALA A 104 21.78 16.26 -0.66
N TYR A 105 20.60 16.57 -1.22
CA TYR A 105 20.40 17.72 -2.09
C TYR A 105 20.66 19.06 -1.40
N PHE A 106 20.47 19.17 -0.09
CA PHE A 106 20.68 20.44 0.62
C PHE A 106 22.08 20.57 1.24
N VAL A 107 22.90 19.52 1.20
CA VAL A 107 24.32 19.58 1.64
C VAL A 107 25.15 20.58 0.82
N PRO A 108 25.09 20.60 -0.53
CA PRO A 108 25.83 21.59 -1.33
C PRO A 108 25.38 23.03 -1.07
N VAL A 109 24.10 23.26 -0.78
CA VAL A 109 23.55 24.59 -0.44
C VAL A 109 24.21 25.11 0.83
N GLY A 110 24.21 24.32 1.90
CA GLY A 110 24.88 24.68 3.15
C GLY A 110 26.39 24.90 2.99
N PHE A 111 27.05 24.07 2.18
CA PHE A 111 28.48 24.19 1.91
C PHE A 111 28.82 25.51 1.19
N CYS A 112 28.06 25.87 0.15
CA CYS A 112 28.25 27.11 -0.58
C CYS A 112 27.91 28.33 0.29
N ALA A 113 26.85 28.26 1.09
CA ALA A 113 26.48 29.32 2.05
C ALA A 113 27.61 29.60 3.06
N ALA A 114 28.30 28.56 3.56
CA ALA A 114 29.46 28.71 4.43
C ALA A 114 30.66 29.39 3.74
N MET A 115 30.87 29.14 2.44
CA MET A 115 31.92 29.82 1.67
C MET A 115 31.61 31.30 1.47
N VAL A 116 30.35 31.64 1.20
CA VAL A 116 29.88 33.02 1.04
C VAL A 116 29.97 33.80 2.36
N ALA A 117 29.60 33.17 3.48
CA ALA A 117 29.60 33.78 4.82
C ALA A 117 31.00 34.01 5.43
N SER A 118 32.08 33.58 4.76
CA SER A 118 33.46 33.55 5.28
C SER A 118 34.06 34.91 5.70
N GLY A 119 33.41 36.04 5.42
CA GLY A 119 33.92 37.40 5.70
C GLY A 119 33.53 38.07 7.02
N GLY A 120 32.68 37.48 7.86
CA GLY A 120 32.17 38.12 9.10
C GLY A 120 33.05 37.90 10.35
N LYS A 121 33.11 38.89 11.25
CA LYS A 121 33.77 38.75 12.57
C LYS A 121 32.98 37.76 13.46
N GLY A 122 33.66 36.72 13.95
CA GLY A 122 33.11 35.69 14.85
C GLY A 122 32.70 34.36 14.17
N ARG A 123 32.95 33.22 14.83
CA ARG A 123 32.65 31.86 14.32
C ARG A 123 31.15 31.56 14.33
N LEU A 124 30.46 31.93 15.41
CA LEU A 124 29.01 31.72 15.59
C LEU A 124 28.18 32.51 14.57
N ARG A 125 28.53 33.79 14.36
CA ARG A 125 27.84 34.70 13.45
C ARG A 125 27.91 34.26 11.99
N ARG A 126 29.02 33.61 11.57
CA ARG A 126 29.19 33.04 10.22
C ARG A 126 28.34 31.79 9.98
N SER A 127 28.27 30.91 10.98
CA SER A 127 27.41 29.72 10.90
C SER A 127 25.93 30.11 10.89
N LEU A 128 25.53 31.13 11.67
CA LEU A 128 24.18 31.67 11.66
C LEU A 128 23.79 32.27 10.30
N THR A 129 24.65 33.09 9.67
CA THR A 129 24.34 33.66 8.35
C THR A 129 24.27 32.60 7.25
N ALA A 130 25.15 31.60 7.28
CA ALA A 130 25.07 30.47 6.35
C ALA A 130 23.77 29.66 6.54
N LEU A 131 23.35 29.46 7.79
CA LEU A 131 22.10 28.78 8.12
C LEU A 131 20.86 29.55 7.62
N ILE A 132 20.84 30.87 7.79
CA ILE A 132 19.74 31.73 7.33
C ILE A 132 19.63 31.66 5.79
N VAL A 133 20.75 31.73 5.08
CA VAL A 133 20.78 31.64 3.62
C VAL A 133 20.34 30.25 3.15
N GLY A 134 20.86 29.17 3.75
CA GLY A 134 20.46 27.81 3.40
C GLY A 134 19.00 27.50 3.75
N GLY A 135 18.50 28.01 4.88
CA GLY A 135 17.11 27.90 5.29
C GLY A 135 16.16 28.65 4.35
N ALA A 136 16.54 29.85 3.89
CA ALA A 136 15.75 30.59 2.90
C ALA A 136 15.61 29.83 1.58
N VAL A 137 16.69 29.18 1.10
CA VAL A 137 16.64 28.33 -0.10
C VAL A 137 15.75 27.10 0.12
N ALA A 138 15.85 26.44 1.28
CA ALA A 138 14.99 25.30 1.62
C ALA A 138 13.51 25.67 1.65
N VAL A 139 13.16 26.81 2.25
CA VAL A 139 11.79 27.34 2.27
C VAL A 139 11.29 27.67 0.86
N LEU A 140 12.16 28.22 0.00
CA LEU A 140 11.81 28.59 -1.37
C LEU A 140 11.58 27.37 -2.27
N VAL A 141 12.38 26.31 -2.12
CA VAL A 141 12.19 25.03 -2.83
C VAL A 141 10.90 24.35 -2.36
N LEU A 142 10.63 24.33 -1.06
CA LEU A 142 9.40 23.75 -0.51
C LEU A 142 8.15 24.51 -0.94
N ALA A 143 8.22 25.84 -1.03
CA ALA A 143 7.14 26.67 -1.56
C ALA A 143 6.85 26.37 -3.05
N ALA A 144 7.86 25.98 -3.82
CA ALA A 144 7.70 25.55 -5.21
C ALA A 144 7.12 24.13 -5.34
N GLU A 145 7.42 23.22 -4.41
CA GLU A 145 6.86 21.85 -4.36
C GLU A 145 5.40 21.82 -3.90
N VAL A 146 5.04 22.62 -2.88
CA VAL A 146 3.72 22.56 -2.22
C VAL A 146 2.71 23.55 -2.83
N GLY A 147 3.17 24.53 -3.62
CA GLY A 147 2.30 25.53 -4.23
C GLY A 147 1.63 26.46 -3.21
N ARG A 148 0.32 26.72 -3.33
CA ARG A 148 -0.42 27.66 -2.45
C ARG A 148 -0.92 27.05 -1.13
N SER A 149 -0.86 25.73 -0.95
CA SER A 149 -1.46 25.02 0.19
C SER A 149 -0.45 24.69 1.29
N TRP A 150 -0.06 25.71 2.06
CA TRP A 150 0.79 25.54 3.23
C TRP A 150 0.05 24.76 4.33
N HIS A 151 0.54 23.55 4.63
CA HIS A 151 0.03 22.69 5.70
C HIS A 151 1.17 22.30 6.65
N LEU A 152 0.87 21.94 7.90
CA LEU A 152 1.88 21.63 8.92
C LEU A 152 2.83 20.47 8.53
N ALA A 153 2.39 19.53 7.69
CA ALA A 153 3.27 18.47 7.18
C ALA A 153 4.37 19.02 6.24
N ALA A 154 4.09 20.09 5.48
CA ALA A 154 5.10 20.79 4.68
C ALA A 154 6.21 21.39 5.58
N VAL A 155 5.83 21.91 6.76
CA VAL A 155 6.79 22.44 7.74
C VAL A 155 7.68 21.34 8.34
N VAL A 156 7.12 20.15 8.62
CA VAL A 156 7.90 18.98 9.03
C VAL A 156 8.85 18.52 7.92
N GLY A 157 8.42 18.62 6.66
CA GLY A 157 9.24 18.35 5.48
C GLY A 157 10.51 19.22 5.37
N LEU A 158 10.57 20.37 6.04
CA LEU A 158 11.78 21.23 6.08
C LEU A 158 12.90 20.69 6.99
N ALA A 159 12.61 19.75 7.90
CA ALA A 159 13.60 19.28 8.87
C ALA A 159 14.82 18.64 8.21
N LEU A 160 14.61 17.75 7.23
CA LEU A 160 15.69 17.07 6.50
C LEU A 160 16.53 18.03 5.63
N PRO A 161 15.91 18.93 4.82
CA PRO A 161 16.62 20.01 4.13
C PRO A 161 17.48 20.87 5.06
N LEU A 162 16.94 21.28 6.22
CA LEU A 162 17.67 22.11 7.18
C LEU A 162 18.85 21.35 7.81
N LEU A 163 18.69 20.06 8.11
CA LEU A 163 19.78 19.20 8.57
C LEU A 163 20.87 19.04 7.49
N GLY A 164 20.48 18.90 6.22
CA GLY A 164 21.40 18.92 5.08
C GLY A 164 22.19 20.22 5.00
N CYS A 165 21.52 21.37 5.13
CA CYS A 165 22.14 22.69 5.18
C CYS A 165 23.08 22.88 6.38
N LEU A 166 22.70 22.39 7.56
CA LEU A 166 23.54 22.38 8.77
C LEU A 166 24.83 21.58 8.54
N PHE A 167 24.68 20.37 8.02
CA PHE A 167 25.79 19.48 7.73
C PHE A 167 26.72 20.06 6.66
N GLY A 168 26.15 20.61 5.57
CA GLY A 168 26.89 21.32 4.54
C GLY A 168 27.64 22.54 5.08
N THR A 169 27.00 23.31 5.97
CA THR A 169 27.61 24.49 6.62
C THR A 169 28.78 24.08 7.51
N TRP A 170 28.64 23.00 8.26
CA TRP A 170 29.71 22.41 9.05
C TRP A 170 30.87 21.96 8.15
N ALA A 171 30.59 21.23 7.08
CA ALA A 171 31.58 20.76 6.11
C ALA A 171 32.35 21.92 5.45
N GLY A 172 31.63 22.93 4.96
CA GLY A 172 32.23 24.14 4.36
C GLY A 172 33.07 24.93 5.35
N ALA A 173 32.59 25.09 6.59
CA ALA A 173 33.33 25.77 7.65
C ALA A 173 34.59 24.99 8.08
N THR A 174 34.59 23.66 8.04
CA THR A 174 35.78 22.84 8.30
C THR A 174 36.79 22.88 7.15
N TRP A 175 36.32 22.91 5.90
CA TRP A 175 37.17 22.97 4.70
C TRP A 175 38.03 24.23 4.63
N LEU A 176 37.50 25.33 5.20
CA LEU A 176 38.15 26.64 5.29
C LEU A 176 39.19 26.76 6.43
N ARG A 177 39.32 25.77 7.34
CA ARG A 177 40.22 25.82 8.52
C ARG A 177 41.67 25.35 8.26
N GLY A 178 42.05 25.01 7.01
CA GLY A 178 43.42 24.66 6.61
C GLY A 178 43.69 23.15 6.44
N ARG A 179 44.91 22.78 6.02
CA ARG A 179 45.26 21.39 5.62
C ARG A 179 45.05 20.34 6.72
N ARG A 180 45.40 20.65 7.98
CA ARG A 180 45.20 19.73 9.13
C ARG A 180 43.72 19.46 9.42
N ALA A 181 42.84 20.46 9.26
CA ALA A 181 41.40 20.30 9.45
C ALA A 181 40.76 19.43 8.34
N ARG A 182 41.34 19.46 7.12
CA ARG A 182 40.91 18.60 6.00
C ARG A 182 41.29 17.13 6.21
N LEU A 183 42.49 16.87 6.74
CA LEU A 183 42.94 15.53 7.10
C LEU A 183 42.03 14.88 8.16
N TRP A 184 41.59 15.63 9.17
CA TRP A 184 40.68 15.15 10.21
C TRP A 184 39.19 15.19 9.83
N PHE A 185 38.83 15.68 8.64
CA PHE A 185 37.45 15.74 8.20
C PHE A 185 36.90 14.35 7.86
N LEU A 186 37.64 13.57 7.06
CA LEU A 186 37.22 12.23 6.63
C LEU A 186 37.02 11.26 7.82
N PRO A 187 37.92 11.18 8.83
CA PRO A 187 37.69 10.34 10.01
C PRO A 187 36.47 10.77 10.83
N LYS A 188 36.24 12.09 10.98
CA LYS A 188 35.07 12.61 11.69
C LYS A 188 33.77 12.32 10.96
N LEU A 189 33.80 12.45 9.63
CA LEU A 189 32.67 12.09 8.78
C LEU A 189 32.39 10.59 8.86
N ALA A 190 33.42 9.75 8.71
CA ALA A 190 33.31 8.30 8.83
C ALA A 190 32.73 7.90 10.20
N PHE A 191 33.19 8.53 11.29
CA PHE A 191 32.64 8.31 12.62
C PHE A 191 31.15 8.70 12.71
N LEU A 192 30.75 9.87 12.18
CA LEU A 192 29.35 10.29 12.17
C LEU A 192 28.46 9.37 11.34
N VAL A 193 28.93 8.92 10.18
CA VAL A 193 28.20 7.97 9.33
C VAL A 193 28.07 6.61 10.00
N LEU A 194 29.15 6.08 10.59
CA LEU A 194 29.12 4.83 11.34
C LEU A 194 28.22 4.93 12.57
N ALA A 195 28.28 6.04 13.32
CA ALA A 195 27.40 6.27 14.46
C ALA A 195 25.93 6.38 14.02
N ALA A 196 25.63 7.06 12.91
CA ALA A 196 24.27 7.14 12.37
C ALA A 196 23.77 5.76 11.90
N ALA A 197 24.60 5.00 11.20
CA ALA A 197 24.28 3.64 10.75
C ALA A 197 24.06 2.70 11.95
N PHE A 198 24.90 2.80 12.99
CA PHE A 198 24.74 2.04 14.22
C PHE A 198 23.43 2.41 14.94
N CYS A 199 23.13 3.71 15.09
CA CYS A 199 21.88 4.18 15.69
C CYS A 199 20.66 3.71 14.89
N ALA A 200 20.70 3.76 13.55
CA ALA A 200 19.63 3.28 12.70
C ALA A 200 19.46 1.76 12.81
N GLY A 201 20.56 1.00 12.80
CA GLY A 201 20.54 -0.45 13.00
C GLY A 201 20.02 -0.85 14.39
N ALA A 202 20.42 -0.12 15.43
CA ALA A 202 19.92 -0.32 16.79
C ALA A 202 18.42 0.02 16.89
N LEU A 203 17.97 1.10 16.25
CA LEU A 203 16.54 1.46 16.21
C LEU A 203 15.71 0.39 15.50
N LEU A 204 16.20 -0.12 14.35
CA LEU A 204 15.55 -1.20 13.60
C LEU A 204 15.54 -2.51 14.37
N TRP A 205 16.61 -2.82 15.10
CA TRP A 205 16.64 -3.98 15.99
C TRP A 205 15.64 -3.84 17.14
N LEU A 206 15.57 -2.66 17.77
CA LEU A 206 14.64 -2.38 18.88
C LEU A 206 13.18 -2.32 18.44
N SER A 207 12.89 -2.00 17.17
CA SER A 207 11.53 -2.02 16.63
C SER A 207 11.02 -3.42 16.32
N MET A 208 11.91 -4.42 16.20
CA MET A 208 11.56 -5.81 15.88
C MET A 208 11.59 -6.69 17.14
N GLU A 209 10.45 -7.32 17.45
CA GLU A 209 10.31 -8.26 18.56
C GLU A 209 10.24 -9.72 18.04
N GLU A 210 10.54 -10.70 18.90
CA GLU A 210 10.52 -12.13 18.53
C GLU A 210 9.12 -12.75 18.60
N SER A 211 8.25 -12.15 19.41
CA SER A 211 6.87 -12.61 19.59
C SER A 211 5.88 -11.52 19.19
N PRO A 212 4.69 -11.90 18.70
CA PRO A 212 3.63 -10.94 18.46
C PRO A 212 3.00 -10.49 19.79
N LEU A 213 2.25 -9.39 19.77
CA LEU A 213 1.57 -8.87 20.95
C LEU A 213 0.60 -9.92 21.55
N PRO A 214 0.41 -9.96 22.89
CA PRO A 214 -0.34 -11.01 23.57
C PRO A 214 -1.87 -10.79 23.52
N PHE A 215 -2.43 -10.63 22.32
CA PHE A 215 -3.88 -10.61 22.10
C PHE A 215 -4.30 -11.65 21.04
N GLU A 216 -5.54 -12.12 21.12
CA GLU A 216 -6.15 -12.94 20.08
C GLU A 216 -6.91 -12.06 19.09
N ALA A 217 -6.73 -12.33 17.79
CA ALA A 217 -7.54 -11.69 16.76
C ALA A 217 -8.99 -12.16 16.88
N ALA A 218 -9.95 -11.33 16.48
CA ALA A 218 -11.34 -11.75 16.47
C ALA A 218 -11.51 -12.92 15.51
N ARG A 219 -12.26 -13.93 15.95
CA ARG A 219 -12.65 -15.03 15.08
C ARG A 219 -13.64 -14.49 14.05
N VAL A 220 -13.41 -14.81 12.78
CA VAL A 220 -14.28 -14.38 11.68
C VAL A 220 -15.16 -15.55 11.29
N THR A 221 -16.40 -15.56 11.74
CA THR A 221 -17.39 -16.58 11.35
C THR A 221 -18.22 -16.13 10.13
N SER A 222 -18.74 -17.09 9.38
CA SER A 222 -19.70 -16.85 8.28
C SER A 222 -20.94 -16.05 8.71
N ALA A 223 -21.45 -16.27 9.91
CA ALA A 223 -22.60 -15.53 10.43
C ALA A 223 -22.26 -14.04 10.64
N GLU A 224 -21.07 -13.76 11.19
CA GLU A 224 -20.60 -12.39 11.40
C GLU A 224 -20.31 -11.66 10.09
N LYS A 225 -19.68 -12.35 9.13
CA LYS A 225 -19.48 -11.85 7.76
C LYS A 225 -20.81 -11.40 7.14
N ARG A 226 -21.83 -12.26 7.12
CA ARG A 226 -23.18 -11.91 6.62
C ARG A 226 -23.84 -10.77 7.37
N ARG A 227 -23.68 -10.73 8.71
CA ARG A 227 -24.25 -9.65 9.54
C ARG A 227 -23.60 -8.32 9.19
N LEU A 228 -22.26 -8.26 9.10
CA LEU A 228 -21.52 -7.04 8.78
C LEU A 228 -21.80 -6.56 7.35
N VAL A 229 -21.83 -7.47 6.37
CA VAL A 229 -22.20 -7.14 4.99
C VAL A 229 -23.60 -6.55 4.94
N ARG A 230 -24.59 -7.15 5.62
CA ARG A 230 -25.94 -6.58 5.71
C ARG A 230 -25.96 -5.22 6.38
N LEU A 231 -25.23 -5.03 7.49
CA LEU A 231 -25.14 -3.75 8.18
C LEU A 231 -24.60 -2.65 7.25
N ILE A 232 -23.49 -2.92 6.56
CA ILE A 232 -22.84 -1.98 5.63
C ILE A 232 -23.76 -1.70 4.42
N ARG A 233 -24.39 -2.74 3.84
CA ARG A 233 -25.33 -2.58 2.71
C ARG A 233 -26.55 -1.77 3.08
N SER A 234 -27.14 -2.02 4.25
CA SER A 234 -28.33 -1.29 4.73
C SER A 234 -28.07 0.21 4.91
N LYS A 235 -26.80 0.61 5.08
CA LYS A 235 -26.37 2.00 5.23
C LYS A 235 -25.42 2.41 4.11
N SER A 236 -25.62 1.86 2.91
CA SER A 236 -24.73 2.12 1.76
C SER A 236 -24.59 3.64 1.50
N PRO A 237 -23.37 4.17 1.43
CA PRO A 237 -23.15 5.59 1.15
C PRO A 237 -23.68 6.05 -0.22
N ARG A 238 -23.92 5.11 -1.14
CA ARG A 238 -24.42 5.37 -2.49
C ARG A 238 -25.93 5.56 -2.58
N SER A 239 -26.69 5.13 -1.58
CA SER A 239 -28.15 5.28 -1.58
C SER A 239 -28.61 6.63 -1.02
N LEU A 240 -27.67 7.48 -0.59
CA LEU A 240 -27.95 8.80 -0.05
C LEU A 240 -28.09 9.84 -1.17
N GLU A 241 -29.14 10.66 -1.08
CA GLU A 241 -29.27 11.87 -1.89
C GLU A 241 -28.37 13.00 -1.35
N ASP A 242 -28.08 13.99 -2.18
CA ASP A 242 -27.23 15.13 -1.79
C ASP A 242 -27.84 15.88 -0.61
N GLY A 243 -27.09 15.95 0.50
CA GLY A 243 -27.52 16.59 1.76
C GLY A 243 -28.09 15.63 2.82
N GLN A 244 -28.39 14.38 2.46
CA GLN A 244 -28.75 13.36 3.44
C GLN A 244 -27.52 12.77 4.13
N THR A 245 -27.69 12.35 5.39
CA THR A 245 -26.63 11.71 6.18
C THR A 245 -27.11 10.38 6.76
N HIS A 246 -26.18 9.44 6.90
CA HIS A 246 -26.39 8.22 7.66
C HIS A 246 -25.35 8.09 8.77
N THR A 247 -25.81 7.57 9.92
CA THR A 247 -24.92 7.22 11.03
C THR A 247 -24.72 5.71 11.04
N LEU A 248 -23.48 5.27 10.81
CA LEU A 248 -23.06 3.89 11.01
C LEU A 248 -22.46 3.75 12.40
N ARG A 249 -23.02 2.84 13.20
CA ARG A 249 -22.51 2.51 14.52
C ARG A 249 -21.89 1.12 14.46
N LEU A 250 -20.60 1.02 14.80
CA LEU A 250 -19.84 -0.21 14.85
C LEU A 250 -19.37 -0.44 16.28
N SER A 251 -19.57 -1.64 16.81
CA SER A 251 -19.01 -2.03 18.10
C SER A 251 -17.52 -2.37 17.99
N ASP A 252 -16.82 -2.44 19.12
CA ASP A 252 -15.43 -2.92 19.18
C ASP A 252 -15.29 -4.30 18.51
N HIS A 253 -16.27 -5.18 18.74
CA HIS A 253 -16.32 -6.51 18.12
C HIS A 253 -16.45 -6.40 16.60
N ASP A 254 -17.36 -5.57 16.11
CA ASP A 254 -17.57 -5.37 14.66
C ASP A 254 -16.29 -4.89 13.96
N ILE A 255 -15.58 -3.93 14.57
CA ILE A 255 -14.30 -3.42 14.03
C ILE A 255 -13.24 -4.51 14.06
N ASN A 256 -13.14 -5.25 15.16
CA ASN A 256 -12.15 -6.33 15.29
C ASN A 256 -12.39 -7.45 14.28
N VAL A 257 -13.64 -7.82 14.00
CA VAL A 257 -13.99 -8.79 12.96
C VAL A 257 -13.64 -8.24 11.57
N LEU A 258 -13.98 -6.97 11.27
CA LEU A 258 -13.62 -6.32 10.00
C LEU A 258 -12.10 -6.25 9.79
N LEU A 259 -11.33 -5.92 10.83
CA LEU A 259 -9.87 -5.89 10.78
C LEU A 259 -9.28 -7.29 10.57
N SER A 260 -9.80 -8.27 11.31
CA SER A 260 -9.32 -9.66 11.19
C SER A 260 -9.62 -10.23 9.81
N TRP A 261 -10.79 -9.90 9.25
CA TRP A 261 -11.18 -10.28 7.90
C TRP A 261 -10.39 -9.52 6.82
N GLY A 262 -10.17 -8.21 6.96
CA GLY A 262 -9.34 -7.47 6.01
C GLY A 262 -7.88 -7.93 6.02
N LEU A 263 -7.34 -8.24 7.20
CA LEU A 263 -5.98 -8.77 7.33
C LEU A 263 -5.85 -10.21 6.83
N SER A 264 -6.91 -11.03 6.83
CA SER A 264 -6.83 -12.39 6.27
C SER A 264 -6.63 -12.40 4.76
N LEU A 265 -6.90 -11.29 4.06
CA LEU A 265 -6.74 -11.16 2.61
C LEU A 265 -5.28 -11.09 2.14
N GLY A 266 -4.33 -10.71 3.00
CA GLY A 266 -2.90 -10.56 2.63
C GLY A 266 -1.98 -11.65 3.21
N SER A 267 -0.68 -11.34 3.35
CA SER A 267 0.34 -12.25 3.92
C SER A 267 -0.04 -12.90 5.28
N PRO A 268 0.30 -14.18 5.52
CA PRO A 268 0.07 -14.82 6.82
C PRO A 268 0.90 -14.18 7.94
N ARG A 269 0.49 -14.36 9.21
CA ARG A 269 1.14 -13.82 10.44
C ARG A 269 0.94 -12.33 10.72
N ARG A 270 -0.28 -11.84 10.51
CA ARG A 270 -0.71 -10.51 10.90
C ARG A 270 -1.91 -10.60 11.82
N LYS A 271 -1.97 -9.72 12.82
CA LYS A 271 -3.16 -9.55 13.65
C LYS A 271 -3.28 -8.12 14.14
N ALA A 272 -4.52 -7.66 14.28
CA ALA A 272 -4.83 -6.37 14.84
C ALA A 272 -5.99 -6.48 15.82
N GLN A 273 -6.01 -5.55 16.77
CA GLN A 273 -7.11 -5.37 17.70
C GLN A 273 -7.32 -3.88 17.94
N VAL A 274 -8.58 -3.48 17.99
CA VAL A 274 -9.05 -2.16 18.40
C VAL A 274 -9.85 -2.30 19.68
N GLY A 275 -9.62 -1.36 20.59
CA GLY A 275 -10.46 -1.13 21.77
C GLY A 275 -10.94 0.31 21.78
N LEU A 276 -12.22 0.53 22.09
CA LEU A 276 -12.82 1.86 22.15
C LEU A 276 -13.27 2.18 23.57
N ALA A 277 -12.86 3.35 24.04
CA ALA A 277 -13.33 3.97 25.27
C ALA A 277 -13.87 5.37 24.94
N ARG A 278 -14.46 6.05 25.94
CA ARG A 278 -15.03 7.40 25.73
C ARG A 278 -13.96 8.35 25.16
N ASP A 279 -14.20 8.86 23.96
CA ASP A 279 -13.31 9.76 23.21
C ASP A 279 -11.88 9.21 23.00
N TYR A 280 -11.70 7.89 23.03
CA TYR A 280 -10.40 7.24 23.01
C TYR A 280 -10.43 5.93 22.23
N ALA A 281 -9.45 5.73 21.35
CA ALA A 281 -9.24 4.48 20.63
C ALA A 281 -7.81 3.99 20.83
N SER A 282 -7.68 2.70 21.17
CA SER A 282 -6.41 1.98 21.16
C SER A 282 -6.38 1.01 19.99
N LEU A 283 -5.28 1.01 19.24
CA LEU A 283 -5.01 0.12 18.12
C LEU A 283 -3.71 -0.64 18.40
N CYS A 284 -3.80 -1.96 18.43
CA CYS A 284 -2.67 -2.86 18.55
C CYS A 284 -2.53 -3.65 17.25
N VAL A 285 -1.35 -3.66 16.64
CA VAL A 285 -1.05 -4.36 15.39
C VAL A 285 0.25 -5.15 15.54
N SER A 286 0.25 -6.39 15.06
CA SER A 286 1.45 -7.22 14.95
C SER A 286 1.59 -7.69 13.52
N VAL A 287 2.72 -7.36 12.89
CA VAL A 287 3.05 -7.76 11.51
C VAL A 287 4.30 -8.62 11.50
N GLY A 288 4.22 -9.84 10.97
CA GLY A 288 5.39 -10.69 10.75
C GLY A 288 6.33 -10.08 9.70
N VAL A 289 7.61 -9.91 10.04
CA VAL A 289 8.64 -9.45 9.10
C VAL A 289 9.67 -10.56 8.92
N GLY A 290 9.76 -11.10 7.70
CA GLY A 290 10.56 -12.29 7.40
C GLY A 290 10.06 -13.54 8.12
N LYS A 291 10.97 -14.46 8.47
CA LYS A 291 10.59 -15.77 9.04
C LYS A 291 10.49 -15.79 10.56
N THR A 292 11.10 -14.85 11.30
CA THR A 292 11.28 -15.02 12.76
C THR A 292 10.98 -13.78 13.60
N ARG A 293 10.67 -12.63 12.99
CA ARG A 293 10.50 -11.37 13.72
C ARG A 293 9.10 -10.79 13.50
N TYR A 294 8.67 -9.93 14.41
CA TYR A 294 7.42 -9.19 14.38
C TYR A 294 7.67 -7.70 14.59
N LEU A 295 6.98 -6.88 13.81
CA LEU A 295 6.84 -5.45 14.04
C LEU A 295 5.54 -5.24 14.83
N ASN A 296 5.69 -4.90 16.11
CA ASN A 296 4.57 -4.67 17.02
C ASN A 296 4.33 -3.17 17.15
N LEU A 297 3.09 -2.73 16.91
CA LEU A 297 2.70 -1.33 16.94
C LEU A 297 1.51 -1.18 17.89
N GLU A 298 1.66 -0.36 18.92
CA GLU A 298 0.58 0.07 19.79
C GLU A 298 0.40 1.57 19.61
N ILE A 299 -0.82 1.98 19.25
CA ILE A 299 -1.19 3.37 19.07
C ILE A 299 -2.41 3.67 19.92
N ASP A 300 -2.31 4.72 20.71
CA ASP A 300 -3.43 5.27 21.47
C ASP A 300 -3.69 6.69 21.02
N GLY A 301 -4.95 7.03 20.77
CA GLY A 301 -5.31 8.36 20.30
C GLY A 301 -6.80 8.64 20.32
N ASN A 302 -7.16 9.82 19.82
CA ASN A 302 -8.53 10.17 19.52
C ASN A 302 -8.66 10.71 18.10
N SER A 303 -9.89 10.83 17.65
CA SER A 303 -10.25 11.47 16.38
C SER A 303 -11.16 12.66 16.67
N GLU A 304 -10.92 13.78 16.00
CA GLU A 304 -11.76 14.97 16.07
C GLU A 304 -11.92 15.54 14.66
N ILE A 305 -13.12 16.00 14.31
CA ILE A 305 -13.35 16.68 13.03
C ILE A 305 -13.26 18.18 13.27
N LYS A 306 -12.30 18.85 12.60
CA LYS A 306 -12.17 20.32 12.59
C LYS A 306 -12.22 20.83 11.16
N GLU A 307 -13.08 21.81 10.90
CA GLU A 307 -13.19 22.49 9.59
C GLU A 307 -13.52 21.51 8.45
N GLY A 308 -14.31 20.47 8.73
CA GLY A 308 -14.68 19.44 7.75
C GLY A 308 -13.57 18.43 7.44
N ALA A 309 -12.45 18.45 8.18
CA ALA A 309 -11.37 17.48 8.05
C ALA A 309 -11.21 16.66 9.34
N VAL A 310 -11.16 15.34 9.20
CA VAL A 310 -10.85 14.41 10.30
C VAL A 310 -9.39 14.60 10.69
N ARG A 311 -9.12 14.89 11.97
CA ARG A 311 -7.77 14.96 12.55
C ARG A 311 -7.59 13.84 13.57
N LEU A 312 -6.44 13.18 13.51
CA LEU A 312 -6.06 12.15 14.47
C LEU A 312 -5.06 12.73 15.47
N ASN A 313 -5.36 12.67 16.78
CA ASN A 313 -4.39 13.05 17.81
C ASN A 313 -3.88 11.80 18.51
N LEU A 314 -2.57 11.57 18.42
CA LEU A 314 -1.91 10.43 19.03
C LEU A 314 -1.34 10.82 20.40
N TYR A 315 -1.68 10.05 21.43
CA TYR A 315 -1.20 10.24 22.80
C TYR A 315 0.00 9.36 23.11
N ARG A 316 -0.06 8.10 22.66
CA ARG A 316 0.97 7.10 22.88
C ARG A 316 1.19 6.32 21.59
N CYS A 317 2.45 6.05 21.30
CA CYS A 317 2.84 5.15 20.23
C CYS A 317 4.06 4.36 20.69
N ARG A 318 3.99 3.04 20.55
CA ARG A 318 5.09 2.12 20.82
C ARG A 318 5.31 1.26 19.59
N LEU A 319 6.54 1.26 19.09
CA LEU A 319 6.97 0.44 17.96
C LEU A 319 8.04 -0.54 18.44
N GLY A 320 7.70 -1.83 18.55
CA GLY A 320 8.49 -2.82 19.26
C GLY A 320 8.80 -2.33 20.67
N SER A 321 10.07 -2.35 21.06
CA SER A 321 10.52 -1.85 22.36
C SER A 321 10.65 -0.31 22.44
N VAL A 322 10.54 0.40 21.30
CA VAL A 322 10.74 1.85 21.23
C VAL A 322 9.45 2.59 21.55
N LYS A 323 9.47 3.37 22.64
CA LYS A 323 8.39 4.32 22.99
C LYS A 323 8.63 5.64 22.28
N VAL A 324 7.72 6.07 21.43
CA VAL A 324 7.84 7.34 20.72
C VAL A 324 7.52 8.50 21.68
N PRO A 325 8.45 9.45 21.89
CA PRO A 325 8.21 10.62 22.71
C PRO A 325 6.99 11.44 22.23
N ARG A 326 6.18 11.92 23.18
CA ARG A 326 4.95 12.69 22.88
C ARG A 326 5.18 13.91 21.97
N ARG A 327 6.34 14.57 22.07
CA ARG A 327 6.70 15.71 21.20
C ARG A 327 6.84 15.31 19.73
N LEU A 328 7.32 14.10 19.45
CA LEU A 328 7.39 13.58 18.09
C LEU A 328 6.00 13.20 17.60
N LEU A 329 5.15 12.64 18.45
CA LEU A 329 3.76 12.31 18.07
C LEU A 329 2.96 13.53 17.65
N SER A 330 3.08 14.65 18.36
CA SER A 330 2.44 15.91 17.94
C SER A 330 2.97 16.47 16.61
N LEU A 331 4.19 16.12 16.21
CA LEU A 331 4.76 16.53 14.92
C LEU A 331 4.31 15.61 13.79
N PHE A 332 4.16 14.31 14.05
CA PHE A 332 3.76 13.33 13.03
C PHE A 332 2.25 13.16 12.87
N SER A 333 1.43 13.55 13.85
CA SER A 333 -0.03 13.42 13.75
C SER A 333 -0.66 14.15 12.55
N PRO A 334 -0.22 15.37 12.16
CA PRO A 334 -0.71 16.03 10.94
C PRO A 334 -0.20 15.34 9.68
N VAL A 335 0.98 14.70 9.72
CA VAL A 335 1.53 13.95 8.60
C VAL A 335 0.69 12.70 8.35
N VAL A 336 0.39 11.92 9.39
CA VAL A 336 -0.47 10.73 9.30
C VAL A 336 -1.87 11.12 8.81
N THR A 337 -2.43 12.20 9.34
CA THR A 337 -3.72 12.73 8.89
C THR A 337 -3.68 13.10 7.40
N SER A 338 -2.63 13.81 6.97
CA SER A 338 -2.46 14.21 5.57
C SER A 338 -2.32 13.00 4.64
N LEU A 339 -1.57 11.98 5.04
CA LEU A 339 -1.43 10.75 4.25
C LEU A 339 -2.79 10.06 4.05
N LEU A 340 -3.60 9.95 5.11
CA LEU A 340 -4.95 9.38 5.03
C LEU A 340 -5.93 10.25 4.22
N SER A 341 -5.81 11.58 4.28
CA SER A 341 -6.69 12.49 3.53
C SER A 341 -6.33 12.60 2.04
N HIS A 342 -5.11 12.23 1.64
CA HIS A 342 -4.66 12.28 0.24
C HIS A 342 -4.60 10.90 -0.43
N ASP A 343 -4.73 9.82 0.33
CA ASP A 343 -4.81 8.47 -0.20
C ASP A 343 -6.10 8.27 -1.03
N ARG A 344 -5.96 7.61 -2.19
CA ARG A 344 -7.03 7.45 -3.19
C ARG A 344 -8.24 6.71 -2.62
N LEU A 345 -8.03 5.78 -1.69
CA LEU A 345 -9.06 4.90 -1.14
C LEU A 345 -9.71 5.49 0.12
N SER A 346 -8.96 6.14 1.00
CA SER A 346 -9.54 6.75 2.20
C SER A 346 -10.10 8.15 1.99
N LYS A 347 -9.59 8.94 1.03
CA LYS A 347 -10.04 10.31 0.78
C LYS A 347 -11.57 10.46 0.64
N PRO A 348 -12.28 9.66 -0.17
CA PRO A 348 -13.74 9.80 -0.32
C PRO A 348 -14.50 9.64 1.01
N PHE A 349 -14.02 8.77 1.90
CA PHE A 349 -14.62 8.58 3.22
C PHE A 349 -14.27 9.69 4.19
N MET A 350 -13.03 10.18 4.14
CA MET A 350 -12.56 11.28 4.98
C MET A 350 -13.31 12.58 4.66
N ASP A 351 -13.57 12.84 3.37
CA ASP A 351 -14.32 14.03 2.91
C ASP A 351 -15.82 13.94 3.22
N ALA A 352 -16.37 12.71 3.22
CA ALA A 352 -17.80 12.48 3.50
C ALA A 352 -18.13 12.43 5.01
N ALA A 353 -17.15 12.15 5.86
CA ALA A 353 -17.32 12.09 7.31
C ALA A 353 -17.72 13.48 7.86
N ARG A 354 -18.90 13.56 8.49
CA ARG A 354 -19.43 14.78 9.11
C ARG A 354 -19.21 14.80 10.61
N GLU A 355 -19.39 13.66 11.26
CA GLU A 355 -19.27 13.51 12.71
C GLU A 355 -18.69 12.13 13.04
N VAL A 356 -17.79 12.09 14.02
CA VAL A 356 -17.25 10.86 14.59
C VAL A 356 -17.35 10.96 16.10
N THR A 357 -18.11 10.04 16.70
CA THR A 357 -18.30 9.97 18.15
C THR A 357 -17.80 8.62 18.63
N ILE A 358 -16.91 8.63 19.63
CA ILE A 358 -16.38 7.40 20.22
C ILE A 358 -17.02 7.22 21.61
N GLU A 359 -17.92 6.25 21.70
CA GLU A 359 -18.54 5.82 22.95
C GLU A 359 -17.81 4.59 23.51
N PRO A 360 -17.95 4.27 24.81
CA PRO A 360 -17.44 3.02 25.35
C PRO A 360 -17.96 1.81 24.57
N GLY A 361 -17.05 1.05 23.96
CA GLY A 361 -17.38 -0.16 23.20
C GLY A 361 -17.98 0.05 21.80
N SER A 362 -18.09 1.29 21.31
CA SER A 362 -18.58 1.54 19.95
C SER A 362 -18.18 2.89 19.36
N ILE A 363 -17.99 2.93 18.05
CA ILE A 363 -17.79 4.15 17.27
C ILE A 363 -19.04 4.43 16.43
N ALA A 364 -19.50 5.66 16.44
CA ALA A 364 -20.54 6.16 15.55
C ALA A 364 -19.92 7.14 14.56
N VAL A 365 -20.08 6.87 13.26
CA VAL A 365 -19.62 7.73 12.19
C VAL A 365 -20.82 8.18 11.37
N THR A 366 -21.06 9.49 11.33
CA THR A 366 -22.07 10.11 10.48
C THR A 366 -21.40 10.59 9.20
N TYR A 367 -21.86 10.12 8.05
CA TYR A 367 -21.32 10.48 6.74
C TYR A 367 -22.42 10.88 5.76
N GLY A 368 -22.04 11.70 4.78
CA GLY A 368 -22.86 12.02 3.62
C GLY A 368 -22.65 11.05 2.45
N ARG A 369 -23.17 11.42 1.28
CA ARG A 369 -22.96 10.64 0.04
C ARG A 369 -21.46 10.48 -0.27
N VAL A 370 -21.06 9.24 -0.58
CA VAL A 370 -19.70 8.90 -1.03
C VAL A 370 -19.78 8.35 -2.45
N ASP A 371 -19.26 9.11 -3.42
CA ASP A 371 -19.03 8.59 -4.76
C ASP A 371 -17.68 7.88 -4.78
N MET A 372 -17.72 6.54 -4.80
CA MET A 372 -16.50 5.74 -4.88
C MET A 372 -15.84 5.94 -6.25
N PRO A 373 -14.52 6.17 -6.32
CA PRO A 373 -13.81 6.25 -7.58
C PRO A 373 -13.96 4.96 -8.39
N THR A 374 -13.95 5.08 -9.72
CA THR A 374 -13.88 3.94 -10.64
C THR A 374 -12.60 3.13 -10.34
N GLY A 375 -12.71 1.80 -10.22
CA GLY A 375 -11.59 0.93 -9.83
C GLY A 375 -11.39 0.75 -8.32
N PHE A 376 -12.18 1.40 -7.45
CA PHE A 376 -12.05 1.25 -5.98
C PHE A 376 -12.09 -0.21 -5.48
N ARG A 377 -12.88 -1.07 -6.14
CA ARG A 377 -12.96 -2.50 -5.79
C ARG A 377 -11.78 -3.31 -6.31
N GLU A 378 -11.30 -2.99 -7.51
CA GLU A 378 -10.07 -3.56 -8.07
C GLU A 378 -8.87 -3.19 -7.22
N ASP A 379 -8.83 -2.00 -6.61
CA ASP A 379 -7.75 -1.62 -5.70
C ASP A 379 -7.85 -2.34 -4.33
N LEU A 380 -9.08 -2.55 -3.82
CA LEU A 380 -9.30 -3.15 -2.50
C LEU A 380 -9.14 -4.67 -2.49
N PHE A 381 -9.50 -5.30 -3.59
CA PHE A 381 -9.42 -6.74 -3.75
C PHE A 381 -8.26 -7.16 -4.68
N GLY A 382 -7.57 -6.20 -5.31
CA GLY A 382 -6.65 -6.44 -6.42
C GLY A 382 -7.43 -6.74 -7.72
N PRO A 383 -6.79 -6.67 -8.91
CA PRO A 383 -7.17 -7.60 -9.97
C PRO A 383 -6.90 -8.99 -9.38
N LEU A 384 -7.95 -9.66 -8.90
CA LEU A 384 -7.86 -10.99 -8.31
C LEU A 384 -7.48 -11.98 -9.42
N GLY A 385 -6.19 -12.06 -9.72
CA GLY A 385 -5.58 -13.09 -10.56
C GLY A 385 -6.04 -13.13 -12.02
N ALA A 386 -6.63 -12.07 -12.56
CA ALA A 386 -6.97 -12.01 -13.98
C ALA A 386 -5.98 -11.12 -14.71
N SER A 387 -5.13 -11.73 -15.53
CA SER A 387 -4.31 -10.98 -16.49
C SER A 387 -5.22 -10.16 -17.41
N GLU A 388 -4.71 -9.07 -17.97
CA GLU A 388 -5.43 -8.26 -18.97
C GLU A 388 -5.96 -9.13 -20.13
N GLU A 389 -5.21 -10.19 -20.45
CA GLU A 389 -5.58 -11.23 -21.40
C GLU A 389 -6.83 -12.03 -20.97
N VAL A 390 -6.91 -12.49 -19.71
CA VAL A 390 -8.12 -13.16 -19.19
C VAL A 390 -9.34 -12.25 -19.29
N LEU A 391 -9.19 -10.96 -18.99
CA LEU A 391 -10.30 -9.99 -19.08
C LEU A 391 -10.78 -9.80 -20.52
N ALA A 392 -9.85 -9.63 -21.45
CA ALA A 392 -10.15 -9.49 -22.87
C ALA A 392 -10.84 -10.74 -23.43
N SER A 393 -10.30 -11.93 -23.14
CA SER A 393 -10.91 -13.20 -23.57
C SER A 393 -12.27 -13.42 -22.90
N THR A 394 -12.44 -13.08 -21.62
CA THR A 394 -13.73 -13.19 -20.92
C THR A 394 -14.79 -12.31 -21.58
N ARG A 395 -14.43 -11.09 -21.96
CA ARG A 395 -15.33 -10.17 -22.67
C ARG A 395 -15.75 -10.74 -24.04
N ALA A 396 -14.80 -11.29 -24.81
CA ALA A 396 -15.10 -11.94 -26.09
C ALA A 396 -16.07 -13.11 -25.92
N GLN A 397 -15.89 -13.94 -24.89
CA GLN A 397 -16.77 -15.06 -24.56
C GLN A 397 -18.19 -14.60 -24.19
N LEU A 398 -18.30 -13.53 -23.38
CA LEU A 398 -19.58 -12.92 -23.02
C LEU A 398 -20.32 -12.38 -24.25
N GLU A 399 -19.63 -11.61 -25.09
CA GLU A 399 -20.18 -11.04 -26.33
C GLU A 399 -20.69 -12.15 -27.26
N HIS A 400 -19.89 -13.19 -27.46
CA HIS A 400 -20.24 -14.30 -28.35
C HIS A 400 -21.48 -15.07 -27.86
N LEU A 401 -21.50 -15.47 -26.59
CA LEU A 401 -22.64 -16.23 -26.05
C LEU A 401 -23.92 -15.38 -26.05
N LEU A 402 -23.84 -14.09 -25.74
CA LEU A 402 -24.99 -13.19 -25.80
C LEU A 402 -25.49 -13.02 -27.24
N ALA A 403 -24.59 -12.91 -28.22
CA ALA A 403 -24.95 -12.82 -29.63
C ALA A 403 -25.69 -14.08 -30.09
N VAL A 404 -25.16 -15.28 -29.80
CA VAL A 404 -25.75 -16.56 -30.18
C VAL A 404 -27.15 -16.72 -29.58
N VAL A 405 -27.33 -16.42 -28.29
CA VAL A 405 -28.65 -16.51 -27.63
C VAL A 405 -29.63 -15.48 -28.18
N SER A 406 -29.15 -14.31 -28.58
CA SER A 406 -30.00 -13.24 -29.13
C SER A 406 -30.58 -13.60 -30.52
N LEU A 407 -29.99 -14.56 -31.24
CA LEU A 407 -30.53 -15.06 -32.51
C LEU A 407 -31.83 -15.86 -32.33
N SER A 408 -32.12 -16.34 -31.12
CA SER A 408 -33.32 -17.13 -30.80
C SER A 408 -34.00 -16.59 -29.54
N PRO A 409 -34.59 -15.37 -29.59
CA PRO A 409 -35.09 -14.68 -28.40
C PRO A 409 -36.27 -15.37 -27.71
N ASP A 410 -36.98 -16.25 -28.42
CA ASP A 410 -38.15 -16.97 -27.88
C ASP A 410 -37.81 -18.37 -27.35
N THR A 411 -36.60 -18.85 -27.62
CA THR A 411 -36.16 -20.20 -27.25
C THR A 411 -35.15 -20.14 -26.11
N ARG A 412 -35.45 -20.81 -25.01
CA ARG A 412 -34.49 -20.93 -23.90
C ARG A 412 -33.33 -21.83 -24.35
N PRO A 413 -32.06 -21.37 -24.24
CA PRO A 413 -30.92 -22.22 -24.55
C PRO A 413 -30.84 -23.39 -23.56
N SER A 414 -30.36 -24.54 -24.03
CA SER A 414 -30.06 -25.66 -23.15
C SER A 414 -28.74 -25.41 -22.41
N PHE A 415 -28.55 -26.03 -21.25
CA PHE A 415 -27.28 -25.95 -20.51
C PHE A 415 -26.10 -26.41 -21.38
N GLY A 416 -26.27 -27.49 -22.14
CA GLY A 416 -25.25 -27.99 -23.05
C GLY A 416 -24.88 -27.00 -24.15
N LEU A 417 -25.86 -26.35 -24.79
CA LEU A 417 -25.62 -25.36 -25.83
C LEU A 417 -24.74 -24.19 -25.34
N CYS A 418 -24.96 -23.73 -24.11
CA CYS A 418 -24.13 -22.67 -23.52
C CYS A 418 -22.66 -23.10 -23.39
N PHE A 419 -22.40 -24.32 -22.92
CA PHE A 419 -21.05 -24.86 -22.78
C PHE A 419 -20.40 -25.13 -24.14
N GLU A 420 -21.13 -25.73 -25.08
CA GLU A 420 -20.69 -25.95 -26.46
C GLU A 420 -20.26 -24.65 -27.12
N THR A 421 -21.09 -23.59 -27.00
CA THR A 421 -20.82 -22.28 -27.58
C THR A 421 -19.53 -21.66 -27.03
N VAL A 422 -19.38 -21.66 -25.71
CA VAL A 422 -18.22 -21.07 -25.03
C VAL A 422 -16.93 -21.83 -25.34
N PHE A 423 -16.97 -23.16 -25.26
CA PHE A 423 -15.77 -23.97 -25.49
C PHE A 423 -15.43 -24.13 -26.98
N ALA A 424 -16.39 -23.94 -27.89
CA ALA A 424 -16.10 -23.83 -29.32
C ALA A 424 -15.27 -22.57 -29.63
N LEU A 425 -15.65 -21.41 -29.06
CA LEU A 425 -14.85 -20.19 -29.20
C LEU A 425 -13.49 -20.30 -28.50
N ALA A 426 -13.46 -20.91 -27.32
CA ALA A 426 -12.19 -21.15 -26.61
C ALA A 426 -11.23 -22.00 -27.45
N ARG A 427 -11.75 -23.05 -28.11
CA ARG A 427 -10.97 -23.90 -29.03
C ARG A 427 -10.43 -23.11 -30.22
N GLU A 428 -11.27 -22.29 -30.85
CA GLU A 428 -10.88 -21.46 -32.00
C GLU A 428 -9.73 -20.50 -31.63
N ARG A 429 -9.89 -19.78 -30.53
CA ARG A 429 -8.86 -18.83 -30.03
C ARG A 429 -7.58 -19.55 -29.59
N SER A 430 -7.70 -20.75 -29.03
CA SER A 430 -6.56 -21.59 -28.64
C SER A 430 -5.78 -22.19 -29.82
N ALA A 431 -6.28 -22.07 -31.06
CA ALA A 431 -5.59 -22.52 -32.25
C ALA A 431 -4.49 -21.54 -32.72
N GLU A 432 -4.50 -20.30 -32.22
CA GLU A 432 -3.45 -19.33 -32.45
C GLU A 432 -2.14 -19.75 -31.77
N ALA A 433 -1.00 -19.51 -32.42
CA ALA A 433 0.30 -20.06 -32.01
C ALA A 433 0.80 -19.56 -30.64
N GLU A 434 0.35 -18.40 -30.18
CA GLU A 434 0.74 -17.78 -28.91
C GLU A 434 -0.34 -17.86 -27.82
N ALA A 435 -1.53 -18.39 -28.13
CA ALA A 435 -2.66 -18.42 -27.20
C ALA A 435 -2.53 -19.56 -26.17
N ASP A 436 -2.74 -19.25 -24.89
CA ASP A 436 -2.81 -20.25 -23.84
C ASP A 436 -4.24 -20.83 -23.70
N PRO A 437 -4.46 -22.12 -23.99
CA PRO A 437 -5.78 -22.74 -23.85
C PRO A 437 -6.32 -22.74 -22.42
N VAL A 438 -5.45 -22.65 -21.41
CA VAL A 438 -5.87 -22.51 -20.01
C VAL A 438 -6.57 -21.16 -19.84
N ILE A 439 -6.00 -20.07 -20.36
CA ILE A 439 -6.58 -18.71 -20.27
C ILE A 439 -7.95 -18.66 -20.95
N GLU A 440 -8.08 -19.26 -22.14
CA GLU A 440 -9.36 -19.32 -22.85
C GLU A 440 -10.43 -20.13 -22.11
N ASN A 441 -10.05 -21.24 -21.46
CA ASN A 441 -10.96 -22.00 -20.61
C ASN A 441 -11.36 -21.23 -19.35
N ARG A 442 -10.41 -20.55 -18.69
CA ARG A 442 -10.68 -19.66 -17.54
C ARG A 442 -11.70 -18.59 -17.94
N ALA A 443 -11.46 -17.91 -19.06
CA ALA A 443 -12.35 -16.89 -19.60
C ALA A 443 -13.76 -17.42 -19.91
N GLY A 444 -13.85 -18.61 -20.52
CA GLY A 444 -15.13 -19.26 -20.79
C GLY A 444 -15.89 -19.62 -19.51
N ILE A 445 -15.20 -20.17 -18.50
CA ILE A 445 -15.77 -20.49 -17.19
C ILE A 445 -16.30 -19.21 -16.51
N PHE A 446 -15.58 -18.10 -16.60
CA PHE A 446 -16.03 -16.82 -16.07
C PHE A 446 -17.29 -16.30 -16.78
N ALA A 447 -17.33 -16.37 -18.11
CA ALA A 447 -18.52 -15.99 -18.87
C ALA A 447 -19.75 -16.81 -18.46
N LEU A 448 -19.60 -18.14 -18.32
CA LEU A 448 -20.66 -19.02 -17.83
C LEU A 448 -21.06 -18.70 -16.39
N GLY A 449 -20.07 -18.47 -15.51
CA GLY A 449 -20.28 -18.07 -14.12
C GLY A 449 -21.10 -16.79 -13.97
N MET A 450 -20.85 -15.78 -14.81
CA MET A 450 -21.59 -14.51 -14.80
C MET A 450 -22.99 -14.61 -15.40
N LEU A 451 -23.14 -15.35 -16.51
CA LEU A 451 -24.38 -15.38 -17.30
C LEU A 451 -25.40 -16.41 -16.79
N LEU A 452 -24.93 -17.60 -16.42
CA LEU A 452 -25.77 -18.71 -15.94
C LEU A 452 -25.81 -18.77 -14.41
N GLY A 453 -24.73 -18.32 -13.75
CA GLY A 453 -24.60 -18.30 -12.30
C GLY A 453 -25.08 -17.00 -11.66
N HIS A 454 -24.15 -16.07 -11.45
CA HIS A 454 -24.40 -14.82 -10.77
C HIS A 454 -23.54 -13.68 -11.30
N HIS A 455 -24.18 -12.55 -11.62
CA HIS A 455 -23.51 -11.37 -12.17
C HIS A 455 -22.36 -10.85 -11.30
N ARG A 456 -22.42 -11.04 -9.97
CA ARG A 456 -21.36 -10.59 -9.04
C ARG A 456 -20.04 -11.33 -9.17
N VAL A 457 -19.96 -12.39 -9.98
CA VAL A 457 -18.66 -12.94 -10.40
C VAL A 457 -17.81 -11.85 -11.09
N GLU A 458 -18.44 -10.87 -11.77
CA GLU A 458 -17.78 -9.70 -12.35
C GLU A 458 -17.03 -8.86 -11.31
N GLU A 459 -17.51 -8.80 -10.05
CA GLU A 459 -16.91 -7.98 -9.00
C GLU A 459 -15.48 -8.43 -8.65
N PHE A 460 -15.12 -9.68 -8.98
CA PHE A 460 -13.79 -10.23 -8.72
C PHE A 460 -12.84 -10.09 -9.92
N LEU A 461 -13.36 -9.89 -11.13
CA LEU A 461 -12.56 -9.78 -12.35
C LEU A 461 -12.31 -8.32 -12.75
N GLY A 462 -13.32 -7.46 -12.61
CA GLY A 462 -13.35 -6.13 -13.21
C GLY A 462 -14.49 -5.98 -14.22
N PRO A 463 -14.72 -4.78 -14.76
CA PRO A 463 -15.92 -4.44 -15.53
C PRO A 463 -15.93 -5.06 -16.93
N VAL A 464 -16.37 -6.31 -17.05
CA VAL A 464 -16.49 -7.04 -18.32
C VAL A 464 -17.91 -7.09 -18.89
N LEU A 465 -18.95 -6.92 -18.06
CA LEU A 465 -20.36 -6.84 -18.49
C LEU A 465 -20.79 -5.41 -18.85
N THR A 466 -19.99 -4.41 -18.46
CA THR A 466 -20.28 -2.99 -18.68
C THR A 466 -20.22 -2.64 -20.17
N GLY A 467 -21.30 -2.06 -20.71
CA GLY A 467 -21.41 -1.69 -22.12
C GLY A 467 -21.79 -2.83 -23.06
N LEU A 468 -22.09 -4.03 -22.55
CA LEU A 468 -22.62 -5.12 -23.35
C LEU A 468 -24.16 -5.07 -23.41
N ASP A 469 -24.70 -4.86 -24.61
CA ASP A 469 -26.14 -4.97 -24.89
C ASP A 469 -26.59 -6.44 -24.87
N GLY A 470 -27.82 -6.72 -24.44
CA GLY A 470 -28.34 -8.10 -24.37
C GLY A 470 -29.23 -8.42 -23.17
N GLY A 471 -29.95 -7.45 -22.61
CA GLY A 471 -30.81 -7.67 -21.44
C GLY A 471 -31.83 -8.81 -21.61
N GLY A 472 -32.31 -9.07 -22.84
CA GLY A 472 -33.15 -10.21 -23.19
C GLY A 472 -32.43 -11.55 -23.06
N ALA A 473 -31.30 -11.72 -23.75
CA ALA A 473 -30.47 -12.92 -23.68
C ALA A 473 -30.02 -13.24 -22.24
N ARG A 474 -29.61 -12.22 -21.47
CA ARG A 474 -29.26 -12.40 -20.05
C ARG A 474 -30.42 -12.93 -19.21
N ARG A 475 -31.67 -12.52 -19.49
CA ARG A 475 -32.85 -13.05 -18.79
C ARG A 475 -33.11 -14.52 -19.12
N LEU A 476 -32.89 -14.93 -20.37
CA LEU A 476 -33.01 -16.33 -20.80
C LEU A 476 -31.94 -17.20 -20.15
N LEU A 477 -30.68 -16.74 -20.16
CA LEU A 477 -29.53 -17.45 -19.60
C LEU A 477 -29.67 -17.71 -18.09
N ARG A 478 -30.23 -16.77 -17.33
CA ARG A 478 -30.53 -16.96 -15.89
C ARG A 478 -31.60 -18.01 -15.58
N ARG A 479 -32.31 -18.50 -16.59
CA ARG A 479 -33.37 -19.53 -16.49
C ARG A 479 -32.94 -20.86 -17.10
N VAL A 480 -31.67 -20.99 -17.51
CA VAL A 480 -31.10 -22.25 -17.97
C VAL A 480 -31.08 -23.23 -16.81
N ALA A 481 -31.62 -24.42 -17.06
CA ALA A 481 -31.80 -25.43 -16.04
C ALA A 481 -30.87 -26.63 -16.28
N LEU A 482 -30.16 -27.03 -15.24
CA LEU A 482 -29.35 -28.24 -15.18
C LEU A 482 -30.23 -29.35 -14.60
N ARG A 483 -30.53 -30.38 -15.41
CA ARG A 483 -31.51 -31.44 -15.07
C ARG A 483 -32.86 -30.90 -14.55
N GLY A 484 -33.33 -29.79 -15.12
CA GLY A 484 -34.61 -29.16 -14.74
C GLY A 484 -34.53 -28.20 -13.55
N ARG A 485 -33.36 -27.99 -12.96
CA ARG A 485 -33.12 -27.12 -11.81
C ARG A 485 -32.22 -25.93 -12.15
N TYR A 486 -32.70 -24.71 -11.88
CA TYR A 486 -31.96 -23.46 -12.15
C TYR A 486 -30.95 -23.13 -11.04
N ASP A 487 -31.25 -23.55 -9.82
CA ASP A 487 -30.38 -23.51 -8.64
C ASP A 487 -29.12 -24.36 -8.85
N TRP A 488 -29.25 -25.59 -9.36
CA TRP A 488 -28.08 -26.43 -9.70
C TRP A 488 -27.19 -25.80 -10.77
N THR A 489 -27.77 -25.15 -11.80
CA THR A 489 -27.00 -24.39 -12.78
C THR A 489 -26.15 -23.32 -12.08
N ARG A 490 -26.73 -22.58 -11.11
CA ARG A 490 -26.04 -21.52 -10.39
C ARG A 490 -24.92 -22.07 -9.52
N HIS A 491 -25.20 -23.09 -8.70
CA HIS A 491 -24.20 -23.76 -7.87
C HIS A 491 -23.02 -24.26 -8.70
N PHE A 492 -23.30 -24.94 -9.83
CA PHE A 492 -22.27 -25.43 -10.73
C PHE A 492 -21.43 -24.30 -11.32
N CYS A 493 -22.05 -23.33 -12.01
CA CYS A 493 -21.33 -22.29 -12.75
C CYS A 493 -20.58 -21.32 -11.83
N VAL A 494 -21.14 -20.97 -10.67
CA VAL A 494 -20.43 -20.10 -9.72
C VAL A 494 -19.29 -20.85 -9.03
N SER A 495 -19.50 -22.10 -8.60
CA SER A 495 -18.41 -22.90 -8.00
C SER A 495 -17.26 -23.16 -8.97
N ALA A 496 -17.56 -23.31 -10.28
CA ALA A 496 -16.55 -23.37 -11.33
C ALA A 496 -15.76 -22.05 -11.45
N ALA A 497 -16.44 -20.90 -11.52
CA ALA A 497 -15.79 -19.60 -11.59
C ALA A 497 -14.94 -19.28 -10.35
N LEU A 498 -15.44 -19.62 -9.15
CA LEU A 498 -14.70 -19.47 -7.90
C LEU A 498 -13.47 -20.39 -7.84
N ALA A 499 -13.56 -21.61 -8.37
CA ALA A 499 -12.43 -22.53 -8.43
C ALA A 499 -11.28 -21.95 -9.28
N VAL A 500 -11.60 -21.36 -10.42
CA VAL A 500 -10.62 -20.69 -11.30
C VAL A 500 -10.02 -19.42 -10.69
N LEU A 501 -10.76 -18.73 -9.81
CA LEU A 501 -10.20 -17.61 -9.03
C LEU A 501 -9.27 -18.11 -7.92
N SER A 502 -9.56 -19.27 -7.34
CA SER A 502 -8.92 -19.75 -6.12
C SER A 502 -7.48 -20.27 -6.27
N ASP A 503 -7.03 -20.59 -7.50
CA ASP A 503 -5.62 -20.93 -7.76
C ASP A 503 -4.66 -19.71 -7.60
N GLU A 504 -5.20 -18.48 -7.48
CA GLU A 504 -4.43 -17.24 -7.30
C GLU A 504 -4.86 -16.38 -6.06
N VAL A 505 -5.62 -16.96 -5.08
CA VAL A 505 -6.18 -16.37 -3.81
C VAL A 505 -7.50 -15.57 -4.02
N VAL A 506 -8.60 -15.61 -3.23
CA VAL A 506 -8.88 -15.59 -1.77
C VAL A 506 -10.11 -16.46 -1.42
N SER A 507 -9.97 -17.42 -0.49
CA SER A 507 -11.05 -18.31 0.01
C SER A 507 -12.22 -17.56 0.69
N ASP A 508 -11.96 -16.43 1.35
CA ASP A 508 -12.96 -15.69 2.12
C ASP A 508 -13.99 -14.94 1.27
N ALA A 509 -13.58 -14.37 0.13
CA ALA A 509 -14.47 -13.62 -0.75
C ALA A 509 -15.34 -14.55 -1.60
N ALA A 510 -14.76 -15.68 -2.02
CA ALA A 510 -15.48 -16.81 -2.61
C ALA A 510 -16.53 -17.38 -1.63
N GLY A 511 -16.15 -17.55 -0.35
CA GLY A 511 -17.08 -17.98 0.71
C GLY A 511 -18.26 -17.02 0.90
N LEU A 512 -18.03 -15.71 0.83
CA LEU A 512 -19.09 -14.70 0.91
C LEU A 512 -20.03 -14.69 -0.30
N LEU A 513 -19.49 -14.85 -1.50
CA LEU A 513 -20.33 -15.00 -2.69
C LEU A 513 -21.22 -16.23 -2.55
N LYS A 514 -20.67 -17.35 -2.06
CA LYS A 514 -21.43 -18.56 -1.78
C LYS A 514 -22.53 -18.33 -0.74
N GLU A 515 -22.20 -17.69 0.37
CA GLU A 515 -23.17 -17.35 1.42
C GLU A 515 -24.32 -16.46 0.93
N GLU A 516 -24.06 -15.59 -0.06
CA GLU A 516 -25.08 -14.75 -0.67
C GLU A 516 -25.96 -15.52 -1.66
N LEU A 517 -25.38 -16.44 -2.42
CA LEU A 517 -26.15 -17.34 -3.29
C LEU A 517 -27.12 -18.18 -2.46
N ASP A 518 -26.65 -18.75 -1.36
CA ASP A 518 -27.48 -19.54 -0.44
C ASP A 518 -28.61 -18.69 0.18
N ALA A 519 -28.39 -17.39 0.37
CA ALA A 519 -29.40 -16.46 0.91
C ALA A 519 -30.46 -16.08 -0.14
N ASP A 520 -30.06 -15.85 -1.39
CA ASP A 520 -30.96 -15.46 -2.50
C ASP A 520 -31.86 -16.63 -2.98
N ILE A 521 -31.43 -17.88 -2.79
CA ILE A 521 -32.16 -19.08 -3.21
C ILE A 521 -33.23 -19.48 -2.18
N GLY A 522 -33.13 -19.00 -0.94
CA GLY A 522 -34.07 -19.26 0.15
C GLY A 522 -33.61 -20.42 1.03
N GLY A 523 -32.99 -20.10 2.16
CA GLY A 523 -32.49 -21.07 3.13
C GLY A 523 -33.61 -21.88 3.78
N SER A 524 -33.90 -23.06 3.22
CA SER A 524 -34.82 -24.06 3.77
C SER A 524 -34.11 -25.14 4.59
N GLY A 525 -32.78 -25.22 4.51
CA GLY A 525 -31.92 -26.19 5.19
C GLY A 525 -30.70 -26.55 4.34
N PHE A 526 -29.80 -27.38 4.88
CA PHE A 526 -28.66 -27.93 4.18
C PHE A 526 -29.08 -28.92 3.08
N SER A 527 -28.38 -28.91 1.94
CA SER A 527 -28.71 -29.71 0.76
C SER A 527 -27.47 -30.41 0.19
N PHE A 528 -27.48 -31.75 0.17
CA PHE A 528 -26.38 -32.53 -0.41
C PHE A 528 -26.38 -32.47 -1.94
N SER A 529 -27.52 -32.21 -2.58
CA SER A 529 -27.57 -32.08 -4.04
C SER A 529 -26.98 -30.75 -4.52
N ASP A 530 -27.19 -29.67 -3.77
CA ASP A 530 -26.55 -28.37 -4.05
C ASP A 530 -25.03 -28.49 -3.83
N LEU A 531 -24.62 -29.22 -2.80
CA LEU A 531 -23.21 -29.54 -2.60
C LEU A 531 -22.63 -30.38 -3.73
N LEU A 532 -23.36 -31.36 -4.26
CA LEU A 532 -22.92 -32.10 -5.45
C LEU A 532 -22.76 -31.16 -6.64
N ALA A 533 -23.68 -30.22 -6.85
CA ALA A 533 -23.57 -29.25 -7.93
C ALA A 533 -22.35 -28.33 -7.78
N ASP A 534 -22.07 -27.87 -6.56
CA ASP A 534 -20.86 -27.12 -6.24
C ASP A 534 -19.60 -27.92 -6.59
N ARG A 535 -19.52 -29.17 -6.11
CA ARG A 535 -18.35 -30.04 -6.28
C ARG A 535 -18.14 -30.43 -7.74
N ALA A 536 -19.21 -30.67 -8.49
CA ALA A 536 -19.15 -30.93 -9.92
C ALA A 536 -18.62 -29.70 -10.68
N GLY A 537 -19.07 -28.49 -10.33
CA GLY A 537 -18.59 -27.24 -10.90
C GLY A 537 -17.10 -26.99 -10.62
N THR A 538 -16.67 -27.18 -9.37
CA THR A 538 -15.24 -27.08 -9.00
C THR A 538 -14.41 -28.12 -9.75
N THR A 539 -14.85 -29.37 -9.80
CA THR A 539 -14.12 -30.45 -10.51
C THR A 539 -13.99 -30.15 -11.99
N PHE A 540 -15.07 -29.67 -12.61
CA PHE A 540 -15.06 -29.22 -13.99
C PHE A 540 -14.00 -28.16 -14.24
N ALA A 541 -14.02 -27.08 -13.46
CA ALA A 541 -13.06 -25.99 -13.59
C ALA A 541 -11.62 -26.48 -13.46
N THR A 542 -11.31 -27.20 -12.37
CA THR A 542 -9.96 -27.73 -12.14
C THR A 542 -9.49 -28.61 -13.29
N ARG A 543 -10.34 -29.51 -13.81
CA ARG A 543 -9.96 -30.38 -14.94
C ARG A 543 -9.80 -29.62 -16.25
N ALA A 544 -10.57 -28.54 -16.45
CA ALA A 544 -10.49 -27.71 -17.65
C ALA A 544 -9.28 -26.77 -17.65
N THR A 545 -8.64 -26.51 -16.50
CA THR A 545 -7.57 -25.50 -16.36
C THR A 545 -6.27 -26.02 -15.76
N ILE A 546 -6.14 -27.33 -15.50
CA ILE A 546 -4.96 -27.92 -14.84
C ILE A 546 -3.66 -27.69 -15.62
N ASP A 547 -3.69 -27.89 -16.93
CA ASP A 547 -2.58 -27.66 -17.84
C ASP A 547 -3.09 -27.48 -19.28
N GLN A 548 -2.20 -27.12 -20.20
CA GLN A 548 -2.56 -26.84 -21.59
C GLN A 548 -3.11 -28.07 -22.33
N ALA A 549 -2.63 -29.27 -22.02
CA ALA A 549 -3.07 -30.50 -22.70
C ALA A 549 -4.50 -30.87 -22.26
N ALA A 550 -4.76 -30.84 -20.95
CA ALA A 550 -6.09 -31.06 -20.40
C ALA A 550 -7.09 -29.98 -20.86
N ALA A 551 -6.65 -28.71 -20.92
CA ALA A 551 -7.46 -27.61 -21.42
C ALA A 551 -7.93 -27.85 -22.87
N ARG A 552 -7.00 -28.22 -23.77
CA ARG A 552 -7.33 -28.57 -25.17
C ARG A 552 -8.23 -29.81 -25.26
N ALA A 553 -7.96 -30.84 -24.45
CA ALA A 553 -8.80 -32.04 -24.43
C ALA A 553 -10.25 -31.72 -24.00
N MET A 554 -10.43 -30.82 -23.03
CA MET A 554 -11.74 -30.38 -22.59
C MET A 554 -12.46 -29.56 -23.66
N GLN A 555 -11.74 -28.65 -24.33
CA GLN A 555 -12.26 -27.89 -25.47
C GLN A 555 -12.77 -28.80 -26.59
N GLU A 556 -11.98 -29.78 -27.02
CA GLU A 556 -12.38 -30.72 -28.07
C GLU A 556 -13.60 -31.55 -27.67
N ARG A 557 -13.62 -32.04 -26.43
CA ARG A 557 -14.75 -32.84 -25.93
C ARG A 557 -16.05 -32.04 -25.95
N ILE A 558 -16.03 -30.81 -25.45
CA ILE A 558 -17.25 -29.99 -25.31
C ILE A 558 -17.67 -29.40 -26.65
N ALA A 559 -16.72 -28.96 -27.49
CA ALA A 559 -17.03 -28.44 -28.82
C ALA A 559 -17.62 -29.52 -29.75
N GLY A 560 -17.33 -30.80 -29.49
CA GLY A 560 -17.92 -31.95 -30.19
C GLY A 560 -19.31 -32.36 -29.69
N GLY A 561 -19.83 -31.73 -28.63
CA GLY A 561 -21.15 -31.96 -28.04
C GLY A 561 -21.13 -32.15 -26.52
N PHE A 562 -22.16 -31.66 -25.84
CA PHE A 562 -22.25 -31.66 -24.39
C PHE A 562 -23.37 -32.58 -23.88
N ARG A 563 -22.98 -33.67 -23.21
CA ARG A 563 -23.90 -34.57 -22.51
C ARG A 563 -23.82 -34.32 -21.01
N ILE A 564 -24.95 -33.97 -20.40
CA ILE A 564 -25.00 -33.64 -18.96
C ILE A 564 -24.45 -34.79 -18.09
N ASP A 565 -24.76 -36.06 -18.42
CA ASP A 565 -24.28 -37.22 -17.66
C ASP A 565 -22.76 -37.36 -17.63
N ASP A 566 -22.05 -36.78 -18.62
CA ASP A 566 -20.60 -36.85 -18.70
C ASP A 566 -19.91 -35.89 -17.72
N PHE A 567 -20.62 -34.89 -17.19
CA PHE A 567 -20.09 -33.83 -16.32
C PHE A 567 -20.80 -33.72 -14.97
N PHE A 568 -22.07 -34.11 -14.90
CA PHE A 568 -22.91 -33.98 -13.72
C PHE A 568 -23.68 -35.28 -13.47
N PRO A 569 -23.35 -36.04 -12.41
CA PRO A 569 -24.00 -37.32 -12.13
C PRO A 569 -25.44 -37.14 -11.63
N PRO A 570 -26.26 -38.20 -11.60
CA PRO A 570 -27.58 -38.17 -10.96
C PRO A 570 -27.49 -37.76 -9.48
N ALA A 571 -28.33 -36.82 -9.08
CA ALA A 571 -28.31 -36.21 -7.74
C ALA A 571 -29.70 -36.13 -7.07
N ALA A 572 -30.77 -36.55 -7.74
CA ALA A 572 -32.14 -36.41 -7.26
C ALA A 572 -32.47 -37.31 -6.05
N ASP A 573 -31.63 -38.29 -5.76
CA ASP A 573 -31.74 -39.18 -4.61
C ASP A 573 -31.01 -38.66 -3.35
N LEU A 574 -30.31 -37.52 -3.46
CA LEU A 574 -29.58 -36.95 -2.33
C LEU A 574 -30.51 -36.21 -1.36
N PRO A 575 -30.23 -36.24 -0.03
CA PRO A 575 -31.04 -35.53 0.94
C PRO A 575 -30.95 -34.01 0.80
N GLU A 576 -32.09 -33.32 0.91
CA GLU A 576 -32.21 -31.86 0.79
C GLU A 576 -33.12 -31.28 1.89
N GLY A 577 -33.04 -29.96 2.11
CA GLY A 577 -33.90 -29.25 3.05
C GLY A 577 -33.68 -29.67 4.51
N ILE A 578 -32.45 -30.08 4.86
CA ILE A 578 -32.12 -30.61 6.19
C ILE A 578 -31.93 -29.45 7.17
N PRO A 579 -32.75 -29.28 8.21
CA PRO A 579 -32.53 -28.24 9.22
C PRO A 579 -31.23 -28.48 9.99
N ASP A 580 -30.58 -27.42 10.48
CA ASP A 580 -29.31 -27.52 11.21
C ASP A 580 -29.34 -28.51 12.38
N ALA A 581 -30.47 -28.55 13.13
CA ALA A 581 -30.66 -29.49 14.23
C ALA A 581 -30.71 -30.95 13.76
N GLU A 582 -31.28 -31.22 12.58
CA GLU A 582 -31.27 -32.57 11.99
C GLU A 582 -29.89 -32.89 11.41
N LEU A 583 -29.21 -31.91 10.81
CA LEU A 583 -27.84 -32.08 10.32
C LEU A 583 -26.91 -32.51 11.47
N GLU A 584 -27.03 -31.86 12.62
CA GLU A 584 -26.27 -32.21 13.82
C GLU A 584 -26.66 -33.60 14.34
N ALA A 585 -27.95 -33.86 14.56
CA ALA A 585 -28.42 -35.09 15.18
C ALA A 585 -28.22 -36.35 14.33
N ARG A 586 -28.44 -36.26 13.00
CA ARG A 586 -28.46 -37.40 12.08
C ARG A 586 -27.13 -37.59 11.35
N TYR A 587 -26.43 -36.51 11.05
CA TYR A 587 -25.21 -36.56 10.24
C TYR A 587 -23.93 -36.29 11.06
N GLY A 588 -24.08 -35.83 12.32
CA GLY A 588 -22.98 -35.45 13.21
C GLY A 588 -22.41 -34.06 12.87
N GLY A 589 -23.23 -33.19 12.29
CA GLY A 589 -22.82 -31.87 11.82
C GLY A 589 -21.92 -31.92 10.58
N VAL A 590 -21.47 -30.75 10.15
CA VAL A 590 -20.48 -30.63 9.07
C VAL A 590 -19.17 -31.30 9.52
N GLY A 591 -18.75 -32.35 8.81
CA GLY A 591 -17.57 -33.14 9.17
C GLY A 591 -17.85 -34.36 10.06
N GLY A 592 -19.11 -34.61 10.43
CA GLY A 592 -19.54 -35.85 11.07
C GLY A 592 -19.30 -37.09 10.20
N GLN A 593 -19.35 -38.30 10.79
CA GLN A 593 -19.07 -39.55 10.05
C GLN A 593 -20.15 -39.87 9.03
N ALA A 594 -21.42 -39.62 9.35
CA ALA A 594 -22.53 -39.81 8.40
C ALA A 594 -22.52 -38.74 7.29
N TYR A 595 -22.17 -37.50 7.62
CA TYR A 595 -21.91 -36.45 6.63
C TYR A 595 -20.81 -36.86 5.64
N ARG A 596 -19.63 -37.26 6.15
CA ARG A 596 -18.47 -37.65 5.33
C ARG A 596 -18.77 -38.80 4.38
N ARG A 597 -19.55 -39.80 4.80
CA ARG A 597 -19.97 -40.91 3.93
C ARG A 597 -20.74 -40.44 2.69
N ILE A 598 -21.60 -39.43 2.85
CA ILE A 598 -22.34 -38.87 1.71
C ILE A 598 -21.41 -38.03 0.82
N ILE A 599 -20.49 -37.28 1.42
CA ILE A 599 -19.46 -36.56 0.64
C ILE A 599 -18.63 -37.54 -0.19
N GLU A 600 -18.10 -38.61 0.41
CA GLU A 600 -17.33 -39.64 -0.28
C GLU A 600 -18.12 -40.26 -1.44
N GLU A 601 -19.42 -40.49 -1.26
CA GLU A 601 -20.31 -40.95 -2.33
C GLU A 601 -20.49 -39.91 -3.45
N ILE A 602 -20.66 -38.62 -3.11
CA ILE A 602 -20.71 -37.52 -4.08
C ILE A 602 -19.42 -37.46 -4.89
N GLU A 603 -18.26 -37.48 -4.21
CA GLU A 603 -16.95 -37.48 -4.87
C GLU A 603 -16.78 -38.68 -5.79
N ARG A 604 -17.20 -39.87 -5.36
CA ARG A 604 -17.16 -41.09 -6.16
C ARG A 604 -18.02 -40.98 -7.41
N ARG A 605 -19.24 -40.43 -7.30
CA ARG A 605 -20.14 -40.20 -8.44
C ARG A 605 -19.53 -39.23 -9.45
N ILE A 606 -18.97 -38.12 -8.98
CA ILE A 606 -18.30 -37.12 -9.83
C ILE A 606 -17.08 -37.74 -10.51
N ALA A 607 -16.22 -38.45 -9.77
CA ALA A 607 -15.03 -39.09 -10.35
C ALA A 607 -15.35 -40.15 -11.43
N ALA A 608 -16.55 -40.74 -11.40
CA ALA A 608 -17.00 -41.72 -12.39
C ALA A 608 -17.51 -41.09 -13.71
N CYS A 609 -17.78 -39.78 -13.73
CA CYS A 609 -18.25 -39.07 -14.92
C CYS A 609 -17.24 -39.19 -16.07
N ALA A 610 -17.75 -39.43 -17.28
CA ALA A 610 -16.92 -39.74 -18.45
C ALA A 610 -16.01 -38.59 -18.89
N ALA A 611 -16.33 -37.34 -18.54
CA ALA A 611 -15.47 -36.20 -18.85
C ALA A 611 -14.20 -36.13 -17.98
N TYR A 612 -14.15 -36.83 -16.84
CA TYR A 612 -13.04 -36.73 -15.87
C TYR A 612 -12.19 -38.01 -15.75
N ARG A 613 -12.48 -39.01 -16.58
CA ARG A 613 -11.74 -40.29 -16.65
C ARG A 613 -10.65 -40.29 -17.70
#